data_AF-A0A6G3YX35-F1
#
_entry.id   AF-A0A6G3YX35-F1
#
_cell.length_a   1.000
_cell.length_b   1.000
_cell.length_c   1.000
_cell.angle_alpha   90.00
_cell.angle_beta   90.00
_cell.angle_gamma   90.00
#
_symmetry.space_group_name_H-M   'P 1'
#
loop_
_entity.id
_entity.type
_entity.pdbx_description
1 polymer ?
#
loop_
_entity_poly.entity_id
_entity_poly.type
_entity_poly.pdbx_seq_one_letter_code
_entity_poly.pdbx_strand_id
1 'polypeptide(L)' 'MILAVICGADGWVAIETYGNAKYDWLRTFLALPQGIPSHDTFGRVFAHLDPEQLQICFLRWVRTIAA' A
#
# COMPACT_ATOMS: atom_id res chain seq x y z
N MET A 1 -1.30 0.79 -1.38
CA MET A 1 -0.41 1.80 -0.76
C MET A 1 0.44 2.54 -1.77
N ILE A 2 1.39 1.88 -2.47
CA ILE A 2 2.34 2.59 -3.37
C ILE A 2 1.62 3.45 -4.41
N LEU A 3 0.61 2.90 -5.10
CA LEU A 3 -0.23 3.65 -6.06
C LEU A 3 -0.91 4.87 -5.43
N ALA A 4 -1.40 4.74 -4.19
CA ALA A 4 -2.05 5.82 -3.47
C ALA A 4 -1.04 6.92 -3.08
N VAL A 5 0.13 6.53 -2.55
CA VAL A 5 1.19 7.44 -2.11
C VAL A 5 1.77 8.24 -3.28
N ILE A 6 1.99 7.59 -4.44
CA ILE A 6 2.44 8.29 -5.66
C ILE A 6 1.39 9.30 -6.13
N CYS A 7 0.10 9.01 -5.92
CA CYS A 7 -1.00 9.93 -6.18
C CYS A 7 -1.21 10.98 -5.06
N GLY A 8 -0.30 11.08 -4.08
CA GLY A 8 -0.34 12.09 -3.04
C GLY A 8 -1.21 11.75 -1.83
N ALA A 9 -1.64 10.49 -1.67
CA ALA A 9 -2.35 10.08 -0.45
C ALA A 9 -1.39 10.11 0.75
N ASP A 10 -1.74 10.90 1.76
CA ASP A 10 -0.99 11.02 3.01
C ASP A 10 -1.71 10.31 4.17
N GLY A 11 -1.03 9.35 4.79
CA GLY A 11 -1.57 8.54 5.87
C GLY A 11 -2.57 7.44 5.46
N TRP A 12 -2.95 6.62 6.44
CA TRP A 12 -3.74 5.40 6.23
C TRP A 12 -5.18 5.66 5.75
N VAL A 13 -5.82 6.72 6.24
CA VAL A 13 -7.18 7.11 5.85
C VAL A 13 -7.24 7.51 4.38
N ALA A 14 -6.24 8.27 3.90
CA ALA A 14 -6.16 8.65 2.49
C ALA A 14 -5.89 7.43 1.60
N ILE A 15 -5.06 6.48 2.05
CA ILE A 15 -4.78 5.23 1.34
C ILE A 15 -6.05 4.36 1.21
N GLU A 16 -6.83 4.23 2.29
CA GLU A 16 -8.12 3.54 2.26
C GLU A 16 -9.09 4.23 1.30
N THR A 17 -9.21 5.56 1.39
CA THR A 17 -10.06 6.37 0.52
C THR A 17 -9.70 6.18 -0.96
N TYR A 18 -8.40 6.22 -1.29
CA TYR A 18 -7.92 5.95 -2.64
C TYR A 18 -8.26 4.52 -3.10
N GLY A 19 -8.03 3.53 -2.23
CA GLY A 19 -8.32 2.14 -2.52
C GLY A 19 -9.79 1.92 -2.86
N ASN A 20 -10.69 2.51 -2.07
CA ASN A 20 -12.12 2.46 -2.32
C ASN A 20 -12.50 3.20 -3.61
N ALA A 21 -11.96 4.39 -3.85
CA ALA A 21 -12.23 5.18 -5.06
C ALA A 21 -11.72 4.51 -6.35
N LYS A 22 -10.70 3.65 -6.25
CA LYS A 22 -10.08 2.94 -7.38
C LYS A 22 -10.35 1.44 -7.37
N TYR A 23 -11.27 0.97 -6.54
CA TYR A 23 -11.50 -0.47 -6.31
C TYR A 23 -11.70 -1.25 -7.60
N ASP A 24 -12.56 -0.76 -8.49
CA ASP A 24 -12.84 -1.42 -9.77
C ASP A 24 -11.64 -1.55 -10.70
N TRP A 25 -10.73 -0.57 -10.66
CA TRP A 25 -9.50 -0.63 -11.44
C TRP A 25 -8.47 -1.55 -10.78
N LEU A 26 -8.33 -1.46 -9.46
CA LEU A 26 -7.38 -2.27 -8.68
C LEU A 26 -7.68 -3.77 -8.81
N ARG A 27 -8.96 -4.18 -8.81
CA ARG A 27 -9.35 -5.59 -8.95
C ARG A 27 -9.06 -6.20 -10.33
N THR A 28 -8.60 -5.41 -11.30
CA THR A 28 -8.20 -5.95 -12.63
C THR A 28 -6.83 -6.63 -12.60
N PHE A 29 -5.98 -6.30 -11.62
CA PHE A 29 -4.65 -6.88 -11.45
C PHE A 29 -4.33 -7.29 -10.00
N LEU A 30 -5.22 -7.03 -9.04
CA LEU A 30 -5.13 -7.50 -7.66
C LEU A 30 -6.32 -8.41 -7.34
N ALA A 31 -6.09 -9.52 -6.64
CA ALA A 31 -7.15 -10.47 -6.30
C ALA A 31 -8.18 -9.93 -5.30
N LEU A 32 -7.77 -9.05 -4.36
CA LEU A 32 -8.60 -8.39 -3.35
C LEU A 32 -9.77 -9.23 -2.77
N PRO A 33 -9.52 -10.46 -2.26
CA PRO A 33 -10.59 -11.39 -1.86
C PRO A 33 -11.43 -10.88 -0.69
N GLN A 34 -10.92 -9.91 0.08
CA GLN A 34 -11.59 -9.28 1.23
C GLN A 34 -11.76 -7.77 1.03
N GLY A 35 -11.64 -7.28 -0.22
CA GLY A 35 -11.73 -5.86 -0.52
C GLY A 35 -10.49 -5.05 -0.14
N ILE A 36 -10.68 -3.74 0.05
CA ILE A 36 -9.65 -2.81 0.46
C ILE A 36 -9.52 -2.86 1.99
N PRO A 37 -8.31 -3.07 2.54
CA PRO A 37 -8.11 -3.00 3.99
C PRO A 37 -8.46 -1.62 4.53
N SER A 38 -9.03 -1.57 5.74
CA SER A 38 -9.27 -0.30 6.44
C SER A 38 -7.96 0.36 6.88
N HIS A 39 -8.02 1.66 7.18
CA HIS A 39 -6.90 2.41 7.75
C HIS A 39 -6.33 1.75 9.01
N ASP A 40 -7.18 1.19 9.87
CA ASP A 40 -6.75 0.43 11.06
C ASP A 40 -6.00 -0.85 10.70
N THR A 41 -6.40 -1.52 9.63
CA THR A 41 -5.72 -2.74 9.17
C THR A 41 -4.34 -2.42 8.64
N PHE A 42 -4.19 -1.32 7.88
CA PHE A 42 -2.86 -0.83 7.49
C PHE A 42 -2.04 -0.47 8.73
N GLY A 43 -2.57 0.36 9.62
CA GLY A 43 -1.88 0.77 10.85
C GLY A 43 -1.39 -0.43 11.67
N ARG A 44 -2.24 -1.44 11.86
CA ARG A 44 -1.88 -2.66 12.59
C ARG A 44 -0.78 -3.46 11.90
N VAL A 45 -0.85 -3.68 10.59
CA VAL A 45 0.19 -4.43 9.87
C VAL A 45 1.53 -3.71 9.96
N PHE A 46 1.55 -2.40 9.66
CA PHE A 46 2.79 -1.63 9.67
C PHE A 46 3.37 -1.45 11.08
N ALA A 47 2.54 -1.44 12.13
CA ALA A 47 3.01 -1.42 13.52
C ALA A 47 3.76 -2.69 13.95
N HIS A 48 3.55 -3.82 13.26
CA HIS A 48 4.27 -5.08 13.53
C HIS A 48 5.54 -5.24 12.68
N LEU A 49 5.78 -4.34 11.72
CA LEU A 49 6.94 -4.40 10.86
C LEU A 49 8.09 -3.58 11.46
N ASP A 50 9.30 -4.12 11.40
CA ASP A 50 10.50 -3.34 11.67
C ASP A 50 10.67 -2.28 10.56
N PRO A 51 10.68 -0.97 10.91
CA PRO A 51 10.73 0.11 9.92
C PRO A 51 12.05 0.13 9.12
N GLU A 52 13.18 -0.24 9.74
CA GLU A 52 14.48 -0.27 9.07
C GLU A 52 14.54 -1.43 8.07
N GLN A 53 14.08 -2.61 8.48
CA GLN A 53 14.03 -3.77 7.58
C GLN A 53 13.08 -3.54 6.41
N LEU A 54 11.91 -2.93 6.67
CA LEU A 54 10.97 -2.55 5.64
C LEU A 54 11.62 -1.60 4.62
N GLN A 55 12.32 -0.56 5.08
CA GLN A 55 13.02 0.39 4.21
C GLN A 55 14.09 -0.32 3.35
N ILE A 56 14.92 -1.18 3.95
CA ILE A 56 15.97 -1.91 3.23
C ILE A 56 15.36 -2.81 2.14
N CYS A 57 14.33 -3.58 2.50
CA CYS A 57 13.66 -4.48 1.56
C CYS A 57 12.97 -3.70 0.43
N PHE A 58 12.29 -2.60 0.78
CA PHE A 58 11.60 -1.75 -0.18
C PHE A 58 12.59 -1.13 -1.18
N LEU A 59 13.69 -0.54 -0.70
CA LEU A 59 14.72 0.03 -1.57
C LEU A 59 15.37 -1.03 -2.47
N ARG A 60 15.63 -2.22 -1.93
CA ARG A 60 16.15 -3.35 -2.72
C ARG A 60 15.19 -3.70 -3.85
N TRP A 61 13.89 -3.84 -3.56
CA TRP A 61 12.87 -4.11 -4.56
C TRP A 61 12.78 -3.00 -5.62
N VAL A 62 12.74 -1.72 -5.23
CA VAL A 62 12.69 -0.60 -6.19
C VAL A 62 13.89 -0.62 -7.14
N ARG A 63 15.10 -0.93 -6.63
CA ARG A 63 16.30 -1.06 -7.48
C ARG A 63 16.20 -2.18 -8.53
N THR A 64 15.43 -3.24 -8.26
CA THR A 64 15.20 -4.30 -9.26
C THR A 64 14.28 -3.88 -10.39
N ILE A 65 13.44 -2.87 -10.18
CA ILE A 65 12.53 -2.32 -11.19
C ILE A 65 13.22 -1.23 -12.03
N ALA A 66 14.15 -0.50 -11.43
CA ALA A 66 14.87 0.60 -12.08
C ALA A 66 16.08 0.17 -12.92
N ALA A 67 16.39 -1.13 -12.94
CA ALA A 67 17.47 -1.74 -13.74
C ALA A 67 16.93 -2.22 -15.08
#